data_AF-A0A7V1WA23-F1
#
_entry.id   AF-A0A7V1WA23-F1
#
_cell.length_a   1.000
_cell.length_b   1.000
_cell.length_c   1.000
_cell.angle_alpha   90.00
_cell.angle_beta   90.00
_cell.angle_gamma   90.00
#
_symmetry.space_group_name_H-M   'P 1'
#
loop_
_entity.id
_entity.type
_entity.pdbx_description
1 polymer ?
#
loop_
_entity_poly.entity_id
_entity_poly.type
_entity_poly.pdbx_seq_one_letter_code
_entity_poly.pdbx_strand_id
1 'polypeptide(L)'
;MRRLARRILGTAPAYGAWTRVHGRSGLVFVLGCGRSGTHWLGHILASHPDVAATVEKPALFDLVTRMALDPRTRPALFPELVRRYRREHLAVLPRWYADKSHPNLWLAEDLARAFPRARFVAIQRGPHATVASMLVHKGVLSWHRRWREFPVPNRFLGISVEEAPTYDSLPAAVKCALRWRSHAEETARLEGALPERLLLVRYEALIRETWDQLRRLQQFLGLEQPFPTPPVQADSLDRWRTQLTPEQVSQIDAVVGGTAGAAGAAASTREWP
;
A
#
# COMPACT_ATOMS: atom_id res chain seq x y z
N MET A 1 -58.80 -6.66 -24.91
CA MET A 1 -58.91 -5.50 -23.99
C MET A 1 -57.64 -5.42 -23.17
N ARG A 2 -56.77 -4.45 -23.50
CA ARG A 2 -56.43 -3.26 -22.68
C ARG A 2 -55.53 -3.60 -21.47
N ARG A 3 -54.23 -3.25 -21.51
CA ARG A 3 -53.61 -1.97 -21.08
C ARG A 3 -53.59 -1.86 -19.54
N LEU A 4 -52.58 -1.36 -18.82
CA LEU A 4 -51.39 -0.57 -19.14
C LEU A 4 -50.46 -0.55 -17.89
N ALA A 5 -49.16 -0.59 -18.14
CA ALA A 5 -48.04 0.15 -17.54
C ALA A 5 -48.23 1.06 -16.31
N ARG A 6 -47.20 1.10 -15.44
CA ARG A 6 -46.42 2.34 -15.21
C ARG A 6 -44.95 2.07 -14.87
N ARG A 7 -44.13 2.92 -15.46
CA ARG A 7 -42.66 2.97 -15.58
C ARG A 7 -42.22 4.29 -14.95
N ILE A 8 -41.18 4.29 -14.12
CA ILE A 8 -40.31 5.46 -13.83
C ILE A 8 -38.91 4.86 -13.58
N LEU A 9 -38.03 4.72 -14.58
CA LEU A 9 -37.10 5.73 -15.16
C LEU A 9 -36.13 6.36 -14.14
N GLY A 10 -34.95 5.77 -14.04
CA GLY A 10 -33.68 6.45 -13.81
C GLY A 10 -32.69 5.92 -14.85
N THR A 11 -32.37 6.74 -15.85
CA THR A 11 -31.58 6.39 -17.04
C THR A 11 -30.10 6.28 -16.70
N ALA A 12 -29.56 5.06 -16.69
CA ALA A 12 -28.13 4.85 -16.89
C ALA A 12 -27.76 5.28 -18.33
N PRO A 13 -26.66 6.00 -18.55
CA PRO A 13 -26.27 6.40 -19.90
C PRO A 13 -26.00 5.14 -20.75
N ALA A 14 -26.48 5.20 -22.00
CA ALA A 14 -26.33 4.14 -22.98
C ALA A 14 -24.84 3.87 -23.24
N TYR A 15 -24.40 2.69 -22.84
CA TYR A 15 -23.08 2.16 -23.19
C TYR A 15 -23.07 1.88 -24.69
N GLY A 16 -22.54 2.83 -25.44
CA GLY A 16 -22.21 2.67 -26.85
C GLY A 16 -21.28 1.47 -27.04
N ALA A 17 -21.52 0.74 -28.14
CA ALA A 17 -20.83 -0.48 -28.51
C ALA A 17 -19.30 -0.32 -28.48
N TRP A 18 -18.66 -0.92 -27.48
CA TRP A 18 -17.22 -1.14 -27.48
C TRP A 18 -16.92 -2.26 -28.49
N THR A 19 -16.51 -1.86 -29.69
CA THR A 19 -15.74 -2.73 -30.58
C THR A 19 -14.53 -3.28 -29.81
N ARG A 20 -14.37 -4.61 -29.77
CA ARG A 20 -13.33 -5.36 -29.03
C ARG A 20 -11.98 -4.62 -28.92
N VAL A 21 -11.61 -4.18 -27.72
CA VAL A 21 -10.25 -3.77 -27.40
C VAL A 21 -9.79 -4.57 -26.19
N HIS A 22 -8.92 -5.56 -26.41
CA HIS A 22 -8.18 -6.26 -25.36
C HIS A 22 -7.44 -5.23 -24.49
N GLY A 23 -7.68 -5.22 -23.18
CA GLY A 23 -7.07 -4.27 -22.23
C GLY A 23 -5.54 -4.28 -22.31
N ARG A 24 -4.95 -3.16 -22.73
CA ARG A 24 -3.50 -3.03 -22.97
C ARG A 24 -2.68 -3.24 -21.69
N SER A 25 -1.82 -4.26 -21.70
CA SER A 25 -0.80 -4.59 -20.68
C SER A 25 -0.09 -3.39 -20.03
N GLY A 26 0.18 -3.47 -18.72
CA GLY A 26 0.87 -2.42 -17.97
C GLY A 26 1.60 -2.92 -16.72
N LEU A 27 2.10 -1.97 -15.93
CA LEU A 27 2.78 -2.21 -14.65
C LEU A 27 1.85 -1.88 -13.48
N VAL A 28 1.85 -2.72 -12.45
CA VAL A 28 1.16 -2.48 -11.18
C VAL A 28 2.19 -2.53 -10.06
N PHE A 29 2.20 -1.53 -9.18
CA PHE A 29 3.06 -1.51 -8.00
C PHE A 29 2.20 -1.59 -6.74
N VAL A 30 2.45 -2.62 -5.92
CA VAL A 30 1.80 -2.75 -4.60
C VAL A 30 2.61 -2.01 -3.56
N LEU A 31 2.00 -0.98 -2.98
CA LEU A 31 2.62 -0.05 -2.05
C LEU A 31 2.09 -0.26 -0.63
N GLY A 32 2.80 0.33 0.34
CA GLY A 32 2.30 0.49 1.70
C GLY A 32 3.35 0.18 2.74
N CYS A 33 2.89 0.08 3.98
CA CYS A 33 3.75 -0.31 5.07
C CYS A 33 3.96 -1.83 5.07
N GLY A 34 5.21 -2.28 5.17
CA GLY A 34 5.50 -3.68 5.44
C GLY A 34 4.70 -4.17 6.65
N ARG A 35 4.17 -5.40 6.59
CA ARG A 35 3.25 -6.01 7.59
C ARG A 35 1.79 -5.55 7.56
N SER A 36 1.38 -4.71 6.60
CA SER A 36 -0.02 -4.29 6.41
C SER A 36 -0.85 -5.16 5.44
N GLY A 37 -0.42 -6.39 5.17
CA GLY A 37 -1.13 -7.29 4.23
C GLY A 37 -0.69 -7.17 2.76
N THR A 38 0.41 -6.46 2.48
CA THR A 38 0.97 -6.30 1.14
C THR A 38 1.23 -7.64 0.44
N HIS A 39 1.68 -8.66 1.16
CA HIS A 39 1.86 -10.02 0.62
C HIS A 39 0.54 -10.66 0.17
N TRP A 40 -0.53 -10.51 0.96
CA TRP A 40 -1.84 -11.06 0.61
C TRP A 40 -2.41 -10.37 -0.63
N LEU A 41 -2.31 -9.03 -0.70
CA LEU A 41 -2.67 -8.28 -1.90
C LEU A 41 -1.83 -8.69 -3.13
N GLY A 42 -0.53 -8.92 -2.95
CA GLY A 42 0.33 -9.46 -4.00
C GLY A 42 -0.13 -10.83 -4.51
N HIS A 43 -0.55 -11.73 -3.63
CA HIS A 43 -1.10 -13.03 -4.00
C HIS A 43 -2.48 -12.94 -4.66
N ILE A 44 -3.34 -12.01 -4.23
CA ILE A 44 -4.61 -11.71 -4.90
C ILE A 44 -4.35 -11.26 -6.34
N LEU A 45 -3.38 -10.37 -6.55
CA LEU A 45 -2.99 -9.97 -7.91
C LEU A 45 -2.45 -11.16 -8.71
N ALA A 46 -1.60 -11.99 -8.10
CA ALA A 46 -1.00 -13.16 -8.75
C ALA A 46 -2.01 -14.24 -9.16
N SER A 47 -3.20 -14.28 -8.54
CA SER A 47 -4.21 -15.30 -8.85
C SER A 47 -5.00 -14.99 -10.13
N HIS A 48 -4.92 -13.77 -10.65
CA HIS A 48 -5.64 -13.37 -11.86
C HIS A 48 -4.88 -13.82 -13.13
N PRO A 49 -5.55 -14.44 -14.13
CA PRO A 49 -4.89 -14.97 -15.33
C PRO A 49 -4.11 -13.91 -16.14
N ASP A 50 -4.63 -12.68 -16.18
CA ASP A 50 -4.00 -11.56 -16.90
C ASP A 50 -2.93 -10.80 -16.10
N VAL A 51 -2.54 -11.27 -14.91
CA VAL A 51 -1.56 -10.62 -14.06
C VAL A 51 -0.46 -11.60 -13.68
N ALA A 52 0.79 -11.24 -14.00
CA ALA A 52 1.96 -11.92 -13.48
C ALA A 52 2.54 -11.09 -12.35
N ALA A 53 2.57 -11.62 -11.13
CA ALA A 53 3.08 -10.91 -9.98
C ALA A 53 4.41 -11.46 -9.48
N THR A 54 5.25 -10.58 -8.95
CA THR A 54 6.40 -10.95 -8.12
C THR A 54 6.25 -10.34 -6.73
N VAL A 55 6.69 -11.08 -5.72
CA VAL A 55 6.54 -10.74 -4.31
C VAL A 55 7.94 -10.63 -3.72
N GLU A 56 8.40 -9.40 -3.49
CA GLU A 56 9.75 -9.09 -2.94
C GLU A 56 10.88 -9.84 -3.66
N LYS A 57 10.86 -9.83 -5.01
CA LYS A 57 11.93 -10.44 -5.81
C LYS A 57 13.26 -9.79 -5.41
N PRO A 58 14.27 -10.52 -4.90
CA PRO A 58 15.44 -9.94 -4.23
C PRO A 58 16.12 -8.83 -5.04
N ALA A 59 16.35 -9.09 -6.33
CA ALA A 59 16.97 -8.15 -7.26
C ALA A 59 16.23 -6.79 -7.41
N LEU A 60 14.92 -6.75 -7.22
CA LEU A 60 14.13 -5.51 -7.24
C LEU A 60 14.01 -4.94 -5.83
N PHE A 61 13.68 -5.81 -4.87
CA PHE A 61 13.44 -5.42 -3.48
C PHE A 61 14.65 -4.75 -2.84
N ASP A 62 15.86 -5.23 -3.11
CA ASP A 62 17.09 -4.64 -2.57
C ASP A 62 17.33 -3.21 -3.09
N LEU A 63 17.13 -2.99 -4.40
CA LEU A 63 17.27 -1.66 -5.01
C LEU A 63 16.23 -0.69 -4.43
N VAL A 64 14.98 -1.13 -4.37
CA VAL A 64 13.84 -0.35 -3.88
C VAL A 64 14.01 0.00 -2.40
N THR A 65 14.38 -0.98 -1.57
CA THR A 65 14.62 -0.79 -0.13
C THR A 65 15.80 0.14 0.12
N ARG A 66 16.90 0.00 -0.62
CA ARG A 66 18.07 0.87 -0.49
C ARG A 66 17.75 2.33 -0.82
N MET A 67 17.00 2.59 -1.89
CA MET A 67 16.57 3.95 -2.24
C MET A 67 15.49 4.53 -1.32
N ALA A 68 14.69 3.67 -0.67
CA ALA A 68 13.72 4.09 0.34
C ALA A 68 14.39 4.50 1.65
N LEU A 69 15.36 3.70 2.12
CA LEU A 69 16.16 3.97 3.33
C LEU A 69 17.14 5.12 3.14
N ASP A 70 17.79 5.22 1.98
CA ASP A 70 18.73 6.28 1.65
C ASP A 70 18.43 6.88 0.26
N PRO A 71 17.65 7.98 0.23
CA PRO A 71 17.29 8.66 -1.02
C PRO A 71 18.50 9.18 -1.82
N ARG A 72 19.67 9.37 -1.20
CA ARG A 72 20.89 9.83 -1.89
C ARG A 72 21.39 8.81 -2.91
N THR A 73 21.04 7.53 -2.73
CA THR A 73 21.39 6.45 -3.66
C THR A 73 20.52 6.43 -4.92
N ARG A 74 19.39 7.17 -4.93
CA ARG A 74 18.39 7.12 -5.99
C ARG A 74 18.90 7.48 -7.38
N PRO A 75 19.66 8.57 -7.59
CA PRO A 75 20.12 8.93 -8.93
C PRO A 75 20.94 7.82 -9.60
N ALA A 76 21.73 7.08 -8.82
CA ALA A 76 22.55 5.98 -9.32
C ALA A 76 21.76 4.69 -9.55
N LEU A 77 20.81 4.35 -8.66
CA LEU A 77 20.12 3.06 -8.66
C LEU A 77 18.83 3.04 -9.48
N PHE A 78 18.14 4.17 -9.62
CA PHE A 78 16.83 4.24 -10.27
C PHE A 78 16.87 3.84 -11.76
N PRO A 79 17.87 4.22 -12.59
CA PRO A 79 17.94 3.78 -13.98
C PRO A 79 18.00 2.25 -14.12
N GLU A 80 18.73 1.57 -13.23
CA GLU A 80 18.78 0.11 -13.21
C GLU A 80 17.44 -0.51 -12.80
N LEU A 81 16.77 0.07 -11.80
CA LEU A 81 15.43 -0.37 -11.40
C LEU A 81 14.43 -0.29 -12.58
N VAL A 82 14.44 0.82 -13.32
CA VAL A 82 13.59 1.00 -14.52
C VAL A 82 13.89 -0.06 -15.58
N ARG A 83 15.16 -0.34 -15.87
CA ARG A 83 15.55 -1.40 -16.83
C ARG A 83 15.04 -2.77 -16.38
N ARG A 84 15.14 -3.10 -15.09
CA ARG A 84 14.64 -4.36 -14.55
C ARG A 84 13.13 -4.46 -14.70
N TYR A 85 12.36 -3.44 -14.31
CA TYR A 85 10.91 -3.46 -14.48
C TYR A 85 10.48 -3.62 -15.94
N ARG A 86 11.17 -2.97 -16.89
CA ARG A 86 10.90 -3.19 -18.32
C ARG A 86 11.13 -4.64 -18.72
N ARG A 87 12.23 -5.25 -18.29
CA ARG A 87 12.54 -6.66 -18.59
C ARG A 87 11.50 -7.61 -18.00
N GLU A 88 11.13 -7.41 -16.74
CA GLU A 88 10.11 -8.25 -16.09
C GLU A 88 8.75 -8.13 -16.78
N HIS A 89 8.37 -6.92 -17.19
CA HIS A 89 7.13 -6.69 -17.93
C HIS A 89 7.15 -7.33 -19.33
N LEU A 90 8.25 -7.15 -20.07
CA LEU A 90 8.43 -7.77 -21.39
C LEU A 90 8.32 -9.30 -21.33
N ALA A 91 8.83 -9.92 -20.26
CA ALA A 91 8.81 -11.37 -20.08
C ALA A 91 7.41 -11.96 -19.85
N VAL A 92 6.40 -11.12 -19.54
CA VAL A 92 5.05 -11.59 -19.21
C VAL A 92 3.98 -11.05 -20.15
N LEU A 93 4.36 -10.26 -21.16
CA LEU A 93 3.41 -9.77 -22.17
C LEU A 93 2.62 -10.94 -22.79
N PRO A 94 1.31 -10.74 -23.06
CA PRO A 94 0.55 -9.50 -22.94
C PRO A 94 -0.05 -9.25 -21.52
N ARG A 95 0.30 -10.03 -20.49
CA ARG A 95 -0.23 -9.86 -19.13
C ARG A 95 0.31 -8.59 -18.47
N TRP A 96 -0.40 -8.07 -17.48
CA TRP A 96 0.12 -7.07 -16.55
C TRP A 96 1.28 -7.66 -15.76
N TYR A 97 2.28 -6.83 -15.45
CA TYR A 97 3.29 -7.18 -14.46
C TYR A 97 3.03 -6.43 -13.16
N ALA A 98 2.84 -7.18 -12.07
CA ALA A 98 2.68 -6.63 -10.73
C ALA A 98 3.96 -6.85 -9.90
N ASP A 99 4.53 -5.79 -9.35
CA ASP A 99 5.59 -5.89 -8.35
C ASP A 99 5.04 -5.53 -6.97
N LYS A 100 5.12 -6.48 -6.05
CA LYS A 100 5.00 -6.21 -4.63
C LYS A 100 6.39 -6.07 -4.03
N SER A 101 6.88 -4.84 -4.07
CA SER A 101 7.98 -4.34 -3.26
C SER A 101 7.47 -3.12 -2.51
N HIS A 102 6.97 -3.33 -1.28
CA HIS A 102 6.26 -2.28 -0.53
C HIS A 102 7.02 -0.94 -0.37
N PRO A 103 8.37 -0.87 -0.33
CA PRO A 103 9.08 0.41 -0.25
C PRO A 103 9.00 1.24 -1.55
N ASN A 104 8.44 0.71 -2.64
CA ASN A 104 8.10 1.50 -3.82
C ASN A 104 7.17 2.67 -3.50
N LEU A 105 6.53 2.65 -2.34
CA LEU A 105 5.82 3.81 -1.78
C LEU A 105 6.67 5.08 -1.95
N TRP A 106 7.95 5.02 -1.60
CA TRP A 106 8.87 6.16 -1.64
C TRP A 106 9.41 6.50 -3.04
N LEU A 107 9.07 5.69 -4.05
CA LEU A 107 9.49 5.83 -5.45
C LEU A 107 8.29 6.04 -6.39
N ALA A 108 7.06 6.11 -5.86
CA ALA A 108 5.84 6.00 -6.66
C ALA A 108 5.75 7.07 -7.74
N GLU A 109 6.07 8.33 -7.44
CA GLU A 109 6.08 9.42 -8.43
C GLU A 109 7.15 9.27 -9.50
N ASP A 110 8.35 8.82 -9.13
CA ASP A 110 9.43 8.56 -10.09
C ASP A 110 9.05 7.42 -11.04
N LEU A 111 8.47 6.35 -10.48
CA LEU A 111 7.91 5.25 -11.26
C LEU A 111 6.75 5.72 -12.14
N ALA A 112 5.90 6.63 -11.64
CA ALA A 112 4.78 7.18 -12.38
C ALA A 112 5.24 8.00 -13.60
N ARG A 113 6.36 8.72 -13.47
CA ARG A 113 7.03 9.43 -14.57
C ARG A 113 7.72 8.48 -15.54
N ALA A 114 8.45 7.48 -15.04
CA ALA A 114 9.16 6.51 -15.88
C ALA A 114 8.21 5.57 -16.65
N PHE A 115 7.03 5.32 -16.09
CA PHE A 115 5.99 4.44 -16.62
C PHE A 115 4.64 5.17 -16.60
N PRO A 116 4.30 5.95 -17.64
CA PRO A 116 3.08 6.77 -17.67
C PRO A 116 1.78 5.97 -17.50
N ARG A 117 1.81 4.67 -17.80
CA ARG A 117 0.66 3.76 -17.70
C ARG A 117 0.65 2.90 -16.43
N ALA A 118 1.64 3.07 -15.55
CA ALA A 118 1.69 2.32 -14.31
C ALA A 118 0.53 2.70 -13.38
N ARG A 119 -0.02 1.69 -12.71
CA ARG A 119 -1.02 1.81 -11.64
C ARG A 119 -0.38 1.45 -10.31
N PHE A 120 -0.90 2.02 -9.24
CA PHE A 120 -0.41 1.86 -7.87
C PHE A 120 -1.55 1.37 -7.00
N VAL A 121 -1.33 0.31 -6.23
CA VAL A 121 -2.31 -0.21 -5.26
C VAL A 121 -1.67 -0.15 -3.89
N ALA A 122 -2.04 0.86 -3.10
CA ALA A 122 -1.57 0.99 -1.74
C ALA A 122 -2.46 0.17 -0.80
N ILE A 123 -1.88 -0.54 0.16
CA ILE A 123 -2.63 -1.17 1.23
C ILE A 123 -2.26 -0.58 2.59
N GLN A 124 -3.28 -0.20 3.35
CA GLN A 124 -3.13 0.31 4.70
C GLN A 124 -3.94 -0.56 5.66
N ARG A 125 -3.31 -0.87 6.80
CA ARG A 125 -3.89 -1.63 7.90
C ARG A 125 -3.75 -0.81 9.17
N GLY A 126 -4.65 -0.99 10.12
CA GLY A 126 -4.64 -0.31 11.41
C GLY A 126 -3.27 -0.39 12.12
N PRO A 127 -2.92 0.63 12.91
CA PRO A 127 -1.59 0.77 13.51
C PRO A 127 -1.28 -0.37 14.48
N HIS A 128 -2.21 -0.71 15.38
CA HIS A 128 -2.05 -1.80 16.34
C HIS A 128 -1.70 -3.12 15.69
N ALA A 129 -2.50 -3.55 14.71
CA ALA A 129 -2.30 -4.82 14.04
C ALA A 129 -1.00 -4.85 13.21
N THR A 130 -0.62 -3.72 12.65
CA THR A 130 0.61 -3.58 11.89
C THR A 130 1.84 -3.61 12.81
N VAL A 131 1.84 -2.83 13.90
CA VAL A 131 2.92 -2.77 14.88
C VAL A 131 3.10 -4.09 15.61
N ALA A 132 2.01 -4.75 16.04
CA ALA A 132 2.08 -6.08 16.63
C ALA A 132 2.81 -7.07 15.71
N SER A 133 2.53 -7.01 14.40
CA SER A 133 3.25 -7.84 13.43
C SER A 133 4.71 -7.42 13.20
N MET A 134 5.07 -6.15 13.37
CA MET A 134 6.46 -5.68 13.24
C MET A 134 7.32 -6.09 14.43
N LEU A 135 6.77 -6.07 15.64
CA LEU A 135 7.48 -6.39 16.88
C LEU A 135 8.05 -7.81 16.90
N VAL A 136 7.47 -8.73 16.12
CA VAL A 136 7.96 -10.12 15.97
C VAL A 136 8.75 -10.33 14.67
N HIS A 137 8.93 -9.30 13.84
CA HIS A 137 9.57 -9.42 12.52
C HIS A 137 11.03 -8.99 12.55
N LYS A 138 11.95 -9.98 12.57
CA LYS A 138 13.41 -9.76 12.66
C LYS A 138 13.95 -8.76 11.63
N GLY A 139 13.47 -8.81 10.38
CA GLY A 139 13.90 -7.90 9.31
C GLY A 139 13.49 -6.45 9.55
N VAL A 140 12.29 -6.21 10.11
CA VAL A 140 11.81 -4.84 10.39
C VAL A 140 12.61 -4.25 11.55
N LEU A 141 12.77 -5.03 12.62
CA LEU A 141 13.58 -4.63 13.77
C LEU A 141 15.06 -4.41 13.40
N SER A 142 15.57 -5.13 12.40
CA SER A 142 16.94 -4.94 11.92
C SER A 142 17.17 -3.54 11.36
N TRP A 143 16.21 -3.00 10.59
CA TRP A 143 16.33 -1.63 10.09
C TRP A 143 16.37 -0.61 11.23
N HIS A 144 15.55 -0.80 12.27
CA HIS A 144 15.58 0.07 13.46
C HIS A 144 16.89 -0.02 14.23
N ARG A 145 17.52 -1.20 14.36
CA ARG A 145 18.84 -1.35 14.99
C ARG A 145 19.95 -0.66 14.19
N ARG A 146 19.80 -0.61 12.87
CA ARG A 146 20.78 -0.07 11.92
C ARG A 146 20.49 1.38 11.52
N TRP A 147 19.61 2.07 12.24
CA TRP A 147 19.08 3.37 11.79
C TRP A 147 20.19 4.42 11.53
N ARG A 148 21.30 4.35 12.28
CA ARG A 148 22.48 5.23 12.15
C ARG A 148 23.23 5.07 10.82
N GLU A 149 22.99 3.99 10.09
CA GLU A 149 23.54 3.78 8.74
C GLU A 149 22.81 4.63 7.67
N PHE A 150 21.65 5.19 8.00
CA PHE A 150 20.78 5.89 7.07
C PHE A 150 20.73 7.40 7.39
N PRO A 151 20.45 8.26 6.39
CA PRO A 151 20.33 9.69 6.61
C PRO A 151 19.15 10.04 7.53
N VAL A 152 19.30 11.13 8.29
CA VAL A 152 18.26 11.78 9.11
C VAL A 152 17.92 13.14 8.46
N PRO A 153 16.64 13.51 8.33
CA PRO A 153 15.46 12.73 8.68
C PRO A 153 15.32 11.47 7.80
N ASN A 154 14.77 10.40 8.38
CA ASN A 154 14.52 9.13 7.69
C ASN A 154 13.03 8.84 7.57
N ARG A 155 12.45 9.16 6.42
CA ARG A 155 11.02 8.91 6.13
C ARG A 155 10.64 7.42 6.14
N PHE A 156 11.53 6.51 5.72
CA PHE A 156 11.21 5.08 5.76
C PHE A 156 11.11 4.55 7.20
N LEU A 157 11.89 5.08 8.13
CA LEU A 157 11.82 4.69 9.54
C LEU A 157 10.92 5.62 10.38
N GLY A 158 10.42 6.70 9.80
CA GLY A 158 9.67 7.74 10.48
C GLY A 158 10.50 8.52 11.51
N ILE A 159 11.81 8.71 11.26
CA ILE A 159 12.72 9.40 12.17
C ILE A 159 12.84 10.87 11.72
N SER A 160 12.30 11.79 12.52
CA SER A 160 12.53 13.22 12.34
C SER A 160 13.87 13.67 12.95
N VAL A 161 14.22 14.95 12.78
CA VAL A 161 15.43 15.54 13.38
C VAL A 161 15.27 15.62 14.90
N GLU A 162 14.03 15.78 15.36
CA GLU A 162 13.62 15.90 16.75
C GLU A 162 13.68 14.55 17.48
N GLU A 163 13.31 13.45 16.81
CA GLU A 163 13.31 12.10 17.39
C GLU A 163 14.71 11.45 17.36
N ALA A 164 15.61 11.88 16.47
CA ALA A 164 16.92 11.27 16.28
C ALA A 164 17.82 11.25 17.54
N PRO A 165 17.90 12.31 18.38
CA PRO A 165 18.75 12.32 19.57
C PRO A 165 18.38 11.25 20.61
N THR A 166 17.09 10.91 20.73
CA THR A 166 16.57 9.96 21.72
C THR A 166 16.16 8.62 21.12
N TYR A 167 16.34 8.45 19.80
CA TYR A 167 15.80 7.30 19.07
C TYR A 167 16.23 5.96 19.66
N ASP A 168 17.49 5.79 20.07
CA ASP A 168 17.98 4.54 20.64
C ASP A 168 17.20 4.12 21.89
N SER A 169 16.84 5.08 22.75
CA SER A 169 16.06 4.84 23.97
C SER A 169 14.57 4.59 23.75
N LEU A 170 14.02 4.87 22.55
CA LEU A 170 12.61 4.66 22.30
C LEU A 170 12.23 3.16 22.33
N PRO A 171 11.09 2.81 22.95
CA PRO A 171 10.55 1.46 22.90
C PRO A 171 10.37 0.96 21.46
N ALA A 172 10.50 -0.35 21.25
CA ALA A 172 10.33 -0.93 19.92
C ALA A 172 8.94 -0.66 19.31
N ALA A 173 7.89 -0.61 20.16
CA ALA A 173 6.53 -0.29 19.72
C ALA A 173 6.44 1.15 19.18
N VAL A 174 7.04 2.12 19.89
CA VAL A 174 7.15 3.51 19.44
C VAL A 174 7.90 3.61 18.11
N LYS A 175 9.06 2.96 17.98
CA LYS A 175 9.84 2.92 16.72
C LYS A 175 9.02 2.37 15.54
N CYS A 176 8.28 1.29 15.77
CA CYS A 176 7.40 0.70 14.76
C CYS A 176 6.19 1.60 14.44
N ALA A 177 5.64 2.29 15.43
CA ALA A 177 4.52 3.21 15.26
C ALA A 177 4.94 4.46 14.46
N LEU A 178 6.14 5.01 14.71
CA LEU A 178 6.72 6.11 13.93
C LEU A 178 6.86 5.73 12.46
N ARG A 179 7.39 4.53 12.21
CA ARG A 179 7.49 3.97 10.85
C ARG A 179 6.11 3.80 10.21
N TRP A 180 5.11 3.30 10.94
CA TRP A 180 3.75 3.15 10.43
C TRP A 180 3.15 4.51 10.07
N ARG A 181 3.25 5.50 10.98
CA ARG A 181 2.74 6.87 10.79
C ARG A 181 3.29 7.47 9.50
N SER A 182 4.61 7.41 9.32
CA SER A 182 5.24 7.98 8.13
C SER A 182 4.81 7.30 6.82
N HIS A 183 4.59 5.98 6.82
CA HIS A 183 4.05 5.29 5.64
C HIS A 183 2.57 5.61 5.38
N ALA A 184 1.77 5.80 6.43
CA ALA A 184 0.37 6.18 6.30
C ALA A 184 0.25 7.62 5.75
N GLU A 185 1.05 8.54 6.24
CA GLU A 185 1.15 9.92 5.75
C GLU A 185 1.58 9.97 4.28
N GLU A 186 2.61 9.20 3.91
CA GLU A 186 3.05 9.13 2.51
C GLU A 186 1.99 8.50 1.60
N THR A 187 1.26 7.51 2.09
CA THR A 187 0.14 6.91 1.34
C THR A 187 -0.94 7.96 1.08
N ALA A 188 -1.37 8.70 2.10
CA ALA A 188 -2.36 9.77 1.98
C ALA A 188 -1.88 10.89 1.03
N ARG A 189 -0.58 11.26 1.10
CA ARG A 189 0.01 12.24 0.19
C ARG A 189 -0.03 11.76 -1.27
N LEU A 190 0.31 10.49 -1.51
CA LEU A 190 0.32 9.90 -2.84
C LEU A 190 -1.08 9.72 -3.44
N GLU A 191 -2.12 9.52 -2.62
CA GLU A 191 -3.50 9.56 -3.11
C GLU A 191 -3.82 10.90 -3.78
N GLY A 192 -3.34 12.01 -3.21
CA GLY A 192 -3.48 13.33 -3.83
C GLY A 192 -2.53 13.57 -5.01
N ALA A 193 -1.30 13.03 -4.95
CA ALA A 193 -0.28 13.27 -5.99
C ALA A 193 -0.43 12.38 -7.23
N LEU A 194 -1.09 11.22 -7.10
CA LEU A 194 -1.30 10.26 -8.19
C LEU A 194 -2.81 9.98 -8.38
N PRO A 195 -3.61 11.03 -8.65
CA PRO A 195 -5.05 10.88 -8.82
C PRO A 195 -5.34 9.91 -9.95
N GLU A 196 -6.38 9.08 -9.78
CA GLU A 196 -6.78 8.00 -10.69
C GLU A 196 -5.75 6.89 -10.91
N ARG A 197 -4.48 7.11 -10.57
CA ARG A 197 -3.38 6.14 -10.74
C ARG A 197 -3.06 5.38 -9.47
N LEU A 198 -3.56 5.81 -8.32
CA LEU A 198 -3.44 5.13 -7.04
C LEU A 198 -4.81 4.70 -6.52
N LEU A 199 -4.93 3.44 -6.12
CA LEU A 199 -6.07 2.91 -5.37
C LEU A 199 -5.61 2.55 -3.95
N LEU A 200 -6.22 3.17 -2.93
CA LEU A 200 -6.06 2.75 -1.54
C LEU A 200 -7.02 1.60 -1.21
N VAL A 201 -6.45 0.51 -0.72
CA VAL A 201 -7.17 -0.64 -0.16
C VAL A 201 -6.97 -0.65 1.36
N ARG A 202 -8.07 -0.65 2.11
CA ARG A 202 -8.05 -0.86 3.55
C ARG A 202 -8.00 -2.36 3.82
N TYR A 203 -7.02 -2.83 4.58
CA TYR A 203 -6.85 -4.25 4.88
C TYR A 203 -8.09 -4.86 5.54
N GLU A 204 -8.69 -4.12 6.46
CA GLU A 204 -9.88 -4.52 7.20
C GLU A 204 -11.09 -4.67 6.27
N ALA A 205 -11.28 -3.75 5.34
CA ALA A 205 -12.33 -3.82 4.32
C ALA A 205 -12.05 -4.96 3.33
N LEU A 206 -10.79 -5.20 2.96
CA LEU A 206 -10.42 -6.33 2.09
C LEU A 206 -10.80 -7.68 2.70
N ILE A 207 -10.84 -7.79 4.04
CA ILE A 207 -11.35 -8.95 4.74
C ILE A 207 -12.88 -8.93 4.80
N ARG A 208 -13.47 -7.87 5.37
CA ARG A 208 -14.91 -7.81 5.69
C ARG A 208 -15.81 -7.72 4.45
N GLU A 209 -15.32 -7.06 3.41
CA GLU A 209 -16.04 -6.72 2.18
C GLU A 209 -15.27 -7.25 0.97
N THR A 210 -14.72 -8.46 1.07
CA THR A 210 -13.78 -9.03 0.09
C THR A 210 -14.25 -8.82 -1.36
N TRP A 211 -15.50 -9.17 -1.66
CA TRP A 211 -16.07 -9.06 -3.01
C TRP A 211 -16.13 -7.62 -3.55
N ASP A 212 -16.50 -6.66 -2.70
CA ASP A 212 -16.56 -5.25 -3.10
C ASP A 212 -15.16 -4.71 -3.38
N GLN A 213 -14.19 -5.04 -2.53
CA GLN A 213 -12.81 -4.62 -2.72
C GLN A 213 -12.17 -5.27 -3.97
N LEU A 214 -12.48 -6.55 -4.26
CA LEU A 214 -12.04 -7.21 -5.50
C LEU A 214 -12.65 -6.57 -6.75
N ARG A 215 -13.94 -6.20 -6.72
CA ARG A 215 -14.59 -5.48 -7.83
C ARG A 215 -13.97 -4.12 -8.07
N ARG A 216 -13.69 -3.35 -7.00
CA ARG A 216 -12.99 -2.06 -7.10
C ARG A 216 -11.59 -2.22 -7.70
N LEU A 217 -10.84 -3.24 -7.26
CA LEU A 217 -9.51 -3.54 -7.79
C LEU A 217 -9.57 -3.95 -9.27
N GLN A 218 -10.53 -4.79 -9.64
CA GLN A 218 -10.76 -5.21 -11.03
C GLN A 218 -11.04 -4.00 -11.93
N GLN A 219 -11.98 -3.14 -11.53
CA GLN A 219 -12.34 -1.92 -12.28
C GLN A 219 -11.16 -0.97 -12.41
N PHE A 220 -10.42 -0.75 -11.33
CA PHE A 220 -9.26 0.13 -11.31
C PHE A 220 -8.14 -0.34 -12.26
N LEU A 221 -7.92 -1.65 -12.35
CA LEU A 221 -6.95 -2.24 -13.26
C LEU A 221 -7.50 -2.43 -14.69
N GLY A 222 -8.80 -2.26 -14.90
CA GLY A 222 -9.45 -2.49 -16.19
C GLY A 222 -9.41 -3.96 -16.62
N LEU A 223 -9.52 -4.89 -15.67
CA LEU A 223 -9.51 -6.33 -15.93
C LEU A 223 -10.92 -6.80 -16.35
N GLU A 224 -10.99 -7.61 -17.42
CA GLU A 224 -12.26 -8.11 -17.95
C GLU A 224 -12.87 -9.18 -17.05
N GLN A 225 -12.02 -10.07 -16.52
CA GLN A 225 -12.44 -11.16 -15.67
C GLN A 225 -12.38 -10.76 -14.19
N PRO A 226 -13.25 -11.34 -13.34
CA PRO A 226 -13.17 -11.14 -11.91
C PRO A 226 -11.95 -11.85 -11.32
N PHE A 227 -11.45 -11.33 -10.20
CA PHE A 227 -10.48 -12.04 -9.38
C PHE A 227 -11.08 -13.34 -8.82
N PRO A 228 -10.31 -14.44 -8.79
CA PRO A 228 -10.68 -15.60 -7.99
C PRO A 228 -10.81 -15.24 -6.52
N THR A 229 -11.72 -15.91 -5.80
CA THR A 229 -11.92 -15.69 -4.37
C THR A 229 -10.65 -16.07 -3.59
N PRO A 230 -10.03 -15.13 -2.87
CA PRO A 230 -8.87 -15.46 -2.06
C PRO A 230 -9.30 -16.11 -0.74
N PRO A 231 -8.44 -16.93 -0.11
CA PRO A 231 -8.64 -17.34 1.27
C PRO A 231 -8.57 -16.10 2.19
N VAL A 232 -9.57 -15.98 3.06
CA VAL A 232 -9.68 -14.87 4.03
C VAL A 232 -9.29 -15.36 5.42
N GLN A 233 -8.37 -14.65 6.08
CA GLN A 233 -7.94 -14.97 7.44
C GLN A 233 -8.54 -13.96 8.43
N ALA A 234 -9.82 -14.13 8.77
CA ALA A 234 -10.56 -13.20 9.63
C ALA A 234 -9.88 -12.98 11.00
N ASP A 235 -9.31 -14.03 11.60
CA ASP A 235 -8.61 -13.97 12.90
C ASP A 235 -7.44 -12.98 12.94
N SER A 236 -6.91 -12.61 11.77
CA SER A 236 -5.84 -11.62 11.69
C SER A 236 -6.28 -10.21 12.11
N LEU A 237 -7.57 -9.87 12.04
CA LEU A 237 -8.07 -8.53 12.37
C LEU A 237 -7.81 -8.16 13.83
N ASP A 238 -8.04 -9.12 14.73
CA ASP A 238 -8.13 -8.86 16.16
C ASP A 238 -7.01 -9.50 16.98
N ARG A 239 -6.15 -10.30 16.33
CA ARG A 239 -5.01 -10.99 16.96
C ARG A 239 -4.09 -10.06 17.76
N TRP A 240 -3.98 -8.80 17.37
CA TRP A 240 -3.14 -7.85 18.07
C TRP A 240 -3.58 -7.59 19.51
N ARG A 241 -4.87 -7.77 19.83
CA ARG A 241 -5.41 -7.57 21.18
C ARG A 241 -4.83 -8.53 22.20
N THR A 242 -4.40 -9.71 21.77
CA THR A 242 -3.73 -10.70 22.64
C THR A 242 -2.20 -10.66 22.51
N GLN A 243 -1.67 -9.95 21.51
CA GLN A 243 -0.23 -9.86 21.25
C GLN A 243 0.42 -8.60 21.85
N LEU A 244 -0.33 -7.51 22.00
CA LEU A 244 0.16 -6.26 22.55
C LEU A 244 -0.19 -6.15 24.03
N THR A 245 0.75 -5.64 24.82
CA THR A 245 0.47 -5.24 26.21
C THR A 245 -0.27 -3.90 26.25
N PRO A 246 -1.01 -3.58 27.33
CA PRO A 246 -1.66 -2.27 27.48
C PRO A 246 -0.70 -1.09 27.32
N GLU A 247 0.52 -1.23 27.85
CA GLU A 247 1.62 -0.26 27.70
C GLU A 247 1.99 -0.06 26.21
N GLN A 248 2.13 -1.14 25.44
CA GLN A 248 2.44 -1.04 24.00
C GLN A 248 1.29 -0.41 23.22
N VAL A 249 0.03 -0.70 23.57
CA VAL A 249 -1.15 -0.05 22.98
C VAL A 249 -1.09 1.46 23.24
N SER A 250 -0.89 1.88 24.49
CA SER A 250 -0.75 3.30 24.85
C SER A 250 0.40 3.99 24.10
N GLN A 251 1.55 3.31 23.96
CA GLN A 251 2.69 3.82 23.19
C GLN A 251 2.37 4.01 21.71
N ILE A 252 1.61 3.09 21.10
CA ILE A 252 1.19 3.19 19.69
C ILE A 252 0.20 4.34 19.53
N ASP A 253 -0.81 4.41 20.38
CA ASP A 253 -1.83 5.45 20.35
C ASP A 253 -1.24 6.85 20.54
N ALA A 254 -0.25 7.01 21.43
CA ALA A 254 0.43 8.29 21.62
C ALA A 254 1.13 8.79 20.35
N VAL A 255 1.74 7.88 19.58
CA VAL A 255 2.42 8.22 18.32
C VAL A 255 1.44 8.53 17.20
N VAL A 256 0.36 7.74 17.09
CA VAL A 256 -0.61 7.84 16.00
C VAL A 256 -1.65 8.94 16.24
N GLY A 257 -2.05 9.14 17.49
CA GLY A 257 -3.00 10.18 17.90
C GLY A 257 -2.39 11.59 17.98
N GLY A 258 -1.06 11.73 17.88
CA GLY A 258 -0.35 13.01 17.89
C GLY A 258 -0.60 13.92 16.67
N THR A 259 -1.41 13.51 15.71
CA THR A 259 -1.81 14.32 14.54
C THR A 259 -3.18 14.99 14.73
N ALA A 260 -3.32 15.77 15.80
CA ALA A 260 -4.38 16.78 15.96
C ALA A 260 -3.83 18.13 16.47
N GLY A 261 -2.58 18.46 16.14
CA GLY A 261 -1.86 19.62 16.67
C GLY A 261 -1.20 20.50 15.59
N ALA A 262 -1.91 20.84 14.51
CA ALA A 262 -1.55 21.94 13.61
C ALA A 262 -2.74 22.40 12.75
N ALA A 263 -3.87 22.73 13.38
CA ALA A 263 -4.89 23.68 12.92
C ALA A 263 -6.01 23.68 13.96
N GLY A 264 -6.16 24.78 14.70
CA GLY A 264 -7.28 24.94 15.61
C GLY A 264 -8.59 25.01 14.82
N ALA A 265 -9.53 24.11 15.11
CA ALA A 265 -10.94 24.38 15.35
C ALA A 265 -11.74 23.07 15.44
N ALA A 266 -12.50 22.95 16.53
CA ALA A 266 -13.57 21.99 16.79
C ALA A 266 -13.18 20.50 16.87
N ALA A 267 -13.15 20.02 18.12
CA ALA A 267 -13.27 18.61 18.45
C ALA A 267 -14.48 18.00 17.72
N SER A 268 -14.21 17.04 16.86
CA SER A 268 -15.18 16.08 16.36
C SER A 268 -14.52 14.72 16.45
N THR A 269 -15.10 13.86 17.28
CA THR A 269 -14.86 12.42 17.33
C THR A 269 -14.97 11.84 15.92
N ARG A 270 -13.85 11.75 15.21
CA ARG A 270 -13.75 10.94 14.00
C ARG A 270 -13.27 9.56 14.40
N GLU A 271 -14.22 8.65 14.51
CA GLU A 271 -13.94 7.25 14.20
C GLU A 271 -13.27 7.22 12.82
N TRP A 272 -12.11 6.57 12.77
CA TRP A 272 -11.36 6.42 11.53
C TRP A 272 -12.19 5.52 10.58
N PRO A 273 -12.65 6.01 9.41
CA PRO A 273 -13.40 5.18 8.47
C PRO A 273 -12.56 4.03 7.88
#